data_AF-A0A348P553-F1
#
_entry.id   AF-A0A348P553-F1
#
_cell.length_a   1.000
_cell.length_b   1.000
_cell.length_c   1.000
_cell.angle_alpha   90.00
_cell.angle_beta   90.00
_cell.angle_gamma   90.00
#
_symmetry.space_group_name_H-M   'P 1'
#
loop_
_entity.id
_entity.type
_entity.pdbx_description
1 polymer ?
#
loop_
_entity_poly.entity_id
_entity_poly.type
_entity_poly.pdbx_seq_one_letter_code
_entity_poly.pdbx_strand_id
1 'polypeptide(L)'
;MKIDIYDFDKTVVPFDSGSSFILFCFVRHPYLIFLLPYYLIDAILLLLHIVKLETFKRHIFCVVRFVNLEKNVKKFWDKHEKDVFDWFRAENRERPCAVISASPDFLLEDIQKRLGFEYLMCTRHDRKTGTLLGNNCRNVEKLRRYREFFDGQEVEVVDVYSDSLENDGPIFSLGQNCYHVRKGGRKEKFEYSAVYGQKKYDI
;
A
#
# COMPACT_ATOMS: atom_id res chain seq x y z
N MET A 1 21.99 -7.28 6.62
CA MET A 1 20.83 -7.92 7.31
C MET A 1 19.95 -8.64 6.30
N LYS A 2 19.15 -9.64 6.73
CA LYS A 2 18.18 -10.34 5.87
C LYS A 2 16.77 -9.89 6.19
N ILE A 3 15.98 -9.56 5.17
CA ILE A 3 14.59 -9.10 5.33
C ILE A 3 13.65 -9.78 4.32
N ASP A 4 12.36 -9.70 4.61
CA ASP A 4 11.28 -10.03 3.67
C ASP A 4 10.53 -8.75 3.27
N ILE A 5 10.12 -8.65 2.00
CA ILE A 5 9.34 -7.52 1.48
C ILE A 5 7.89 -7.95 1.23
N TYR A 6 6.95 -7.10 1.65
CA TYR A 6 5.53 -7.30 1.42
C TYR A 6 4.92 -6.06 0.76
N ASP A 7 4.16 -6.25 -0.30
CA ASP A 7 3.05 -5.32 -0.57
C ASP A 7 1.99 -5.44 0.53
N PHE A 8 1.09 -4.47 0.65
CA PHE A 8 0.12 -4.43 1.73
C PHE A 8 -1.29 -4.85 1.30
N ASP A 9 -1.86 -4.11 0.34
CA ASP A 9 -3.25 -4.31 -0.08
C ASP A 9 -3.39 -5.63 -0.85
N LYS A 10 -4.40 -6.44 -0.51
CA LYS A 10 -4.60 -7.81 -1.04
C LYS A 10 -3.44 -8.80 -0.79
N THR A 11 -2.36 -8.35 -0.16
CA THR A 11 -1.17 -9.12 0.16
C THR A 11 -1.12 -9.45 1.65
N VAL A 12 -1.06 -8.44 2.52
CA VAL A 12 -1.10 -8.58 3.99
C VAL A 12 -2.53 -8.63 4.52
N VAL A 13 -3.43 -7.88 3.88
CA VAL A 13 -4.87 -7.87 4.15
C VAL A 13 -5.63 -8.28 2.89
N PRO A 14 -6.83 -8.86 2.95
CA PRO A 14 -7.55 -9.39 1.77
C PRO A 14 -8.27 -8.31 0.93
N PHE A 15 -8.09 -7.03 1.23
CA PHE A 15 -8.81 -5.91 0.61
C PHE A 15 -7.87 -4.73 0.30
N ASP A 16 -8.38 -3.74 -0.42
CA ASP A 16 -7.70 -2.47 -0.65
C ASP A 16 -7.99 -1.50 0.51
N SER A 17 -6.98 -1.21 1.33
CA SER A 17 -7.12 -0.44 2.56
C SER A 17 -7.51 1.01 2.33
N GLY A 18 -7.01 1.63 1.25
CA GLY A 18 -7.31 3.02 0.92
C GLY A 18 -8.78 3.26 0.60
N SER A 19 -9.33 2.51 -0.37
CA SER A 19 -10.75 2.60 -0.74
C SER A 19 -11.66 2.13 0.40
N SER A 20 -11.27 1.09 1.12
CA SER A 20 -12.02 0.61 2.29
C SER A 20 -12.07 1.66 3.40
N PHE A 21 -10.99 2.42 3.62
CA PHE A 21 -10.96 3.51 4.60
C PHE A 21 -11.86 4.68 4.18
N ILE A 22 -11.87 5.05 2.89
CA ILE A 22 -12.79 6.07 2.36
C ILE A 22 -14.24 5.63 2.60
N LEU A 23 -14.59 4.41 2.20
CA LEU A 23 -15.94 3.85 2.41
C LEU A 23 -16.30 3.82 3.90
N PHE A 24 -15.37 3.41 4.76
CA PHE A 24 -15.55 3.41 6.21
C PHE A 24 -15.88 4.82 6.74
N CYS A 25 -15.20 5.86 6.24
CA CYS A 25 -15.50 7.24 6.60
C CYS A 25 -16.92 7.63 6.18
N PHE A 26 -17.34 7.35 4.94
CA PHE A 26 -18.68 7.64 4.43
C PHE A 26 -19.78 6.95 5.23
N VAL A 27 -19.61 5.66 5.55
CA VAL A 27 -20.58 4.89 6.35
C VAL A 27 -20.70 5.48 7.76
N ARG A 28 -19.59 5.96 8.33
CA ARG A 28 -19.55 6.46 9.71
C ARG A 28 -19.99 7.92 9.84
N HIS A 29 -19.84 8.71 8.79
CA HIS A 29 -20.10 10.15 8.78
C HIS A 29 -21.02 10.50 7.60
N PRO A 30 -22.36 10.39 7.76
CA PRO A 30 -23.31 10.57 6.66
C PRO A 30 -23.23 11.94 5.97
N TYR A 31 -22.79 12.98 6.67
CA TYR A 31 -22.59 14.31 6.10
C TYR A 31 -21.52 14.34 4.98
N LEU A 32 -20.65 13.34 4.89
CA LEU A 32 -19.69 13.24 3.80
C LEU A 32 -20.36 13.00 2.44
N ILE A 33 -21.67 12.67 2.40
CA ILE A 33 -22.44 12.56 1.15
C ILE A 33 -22.32 13.82 0.27
N PHE A 34 -22.11 15.00 0.87
CA PHE A 34 -21.87 16.25 0.14
C PHE A 34 -20.55 16.28 -0.65
N LEU A 35 -19.64 15.33 -0.42
CA LEU A 35 -18.45 15.12 -1.24
C LEU A 35 -18.70 14.23 -2.46
N LEU A 36 -19.82 13.51 -2.54
CA LEU A 36 -20.10 12.63 -3.68
C LEU A 36 -20.14 13.39 -5.02
N PRO A 37 -20.74 14.59 -5.13
CA PRO A 37 -20.67 15.36 -6.36
C PRO A 37 -19.22 15.68 -6.79
N TYR A 38 -18.35 16.01 -5.83
CA TYR A 38 -16.93 16.25 -6.08
C TYR A 38 -16.24 15.00 -6.66
N TYR A 39 -16.40 13.84 -6.00
CA TYR A 39 -15.84 12.58 -6.50
C TYR A 39 -16.41 12.15 -7.86
N LEU A 40 -17.71 12.38 -8.09
CA LEU A 40 -18.38 12.04 -9.34
C LEU A 40 -17.87 12.90 -10.50
N ILE A 41 -17.74 14.21 -10.28
CA ILE A 41 -17.19 15.14 -11.29
C ILE A 41 -15.75 14.73 -11.61
N ASP A 42 -14.90 14.52 -10.60
CA ASP A 42 -13.51 14.11 -10.81
C ASP A 42 -13.41 12.75 -11.55
N ALA A 43 -14.30 11.80 -11.25
CA ALA A 43 -14.35 10.52 -11.96
C ALA A 43 -14.78 10.67 -13.43
N ILE A 44 -15.76 11.53 -13.71
CA ILE A 44 -16.19 11.85 -15.08
C ILE A 44 -15.05 12.52 -15.85
N LEU A 45 -14.37 13.50 -15.23
CA LEU A 45 -13.24 14.20 -15.85
C LEU A 45 -12.07 13.24 -16.13
N LEU A 46 -11.82 12.26 -15.25
CA LEU A 46 -10.84 11.20 -15.47
C LEU A 46 -11.23 10.30 -16.64
N LEU A 47 -12.51 9.88 -16.73
CA LEU A 47 -13.02 9.06 -17.83
C LEU A 47 -12.97 9.76 -19.19
N LEU A 48 -13.20 11.08 -19.18
CA LEU A 48 -13.06 11.94 -20.36
C LEU A 48 -11.59 12.30 -20.67
N HIS A 49 -10.62 11.77 -19.90
CA HIS A 49 -9.19 12.06 -20.02
C HIS A 49 -8.83 13.56 -19.91
N ILE A 50 -9.72 14.38 -19.34
CA ILE A 50 -9.50 15.80 -19.06
C ILE A 50 -8.54 15.94 -17.87
N VAL A 51 -8.70 15.07 -16.88
CA VAL A 51 -7.85 15.02 -15.68
C VAL A 51 -7.04 13.72 -15.70
N LYS A 52 -5.76 13.80 -15.34
CA LYS A 52 -4.87 12.62 -15.25
C LYS A 52 -5.18 11.80 -14.01
N LEU A 53 -4.94 10.48 -14.09
CA LEU A 53 -5.07 9.57 -12.95
C LEU A 53 -4.25 10.03 -11.73
N GLU A 54 -3.09 10.64 -11.95
CA GLU A 54 -2.26 11.20 -10.88
C GLU A 54 -2.95 12.37 -10.15
N THR A 55 -3.64 13.24 -10.88
CA THR A 55 -4.38 14.37 -10.30
C THR A 55 -5.59 13.88 -9.50
N PHE A 56 -6.27 12.84 -9.99
CA PHE A 56 -7.34 12.17 -9.24
C PHE A 56 -6.80 11.56 -7.95
N LYS A 57 -5.74 10.77 -8.04
CA LYS A 57 -5.08 10.15 -6.88
C LYS A 57 -4.56 11.18 -5.88
N ARG A 58 -4.17 12.37 -6.35
CA ARG A 58 -3.70 13.44 -5.48
C ARG A 58 -4.74 13.90 -4.46
N HIS A 59 -6.02 13.83 -4.80
CA HIS A 59 -7.10 14.36 -3.96
C HIS A 59 -8.11 13.30 -3.51
N ILE A 60 -7.89 12.03 -3.85
CA ILE A 60 -8.84 10.94 -3.53
C ILE A 60 -9.12 10.84 -2.02
N PHE A 61 -8.16 11.20 -1.17
CA PHE A 61 -8.31 11.21 0.28
C PHE A 61 -8.79 12.56 0.86
N CYS A 62 -9.40 13.45 0.08
CA CYS A 62 -9.90 14.74 0.58
C CYS A 62 -10.90 14.60 1.75
N VAL A 63 -11.54 13.43 1.89
CA VAL A 63 -12.39 13.05 3.03
C VAL A 63 -11.73 13.31 4.40
N VAL A 64 -10.40 13.21 4.50
CA VAL A 64 -9.68 13.40 5.77
C VAL A 64 -9.84 14.82 6.33
N ARG A 65 -10.13 15.80 5.48
CA ARG A 65 -10.38 17.21 5.87
C ARG A 65 -11.58 17.37 6.78
N PHE A 66 -12.52 16.42 6.70
CA PHE A 66 -13.85 16.54 7.28
C PHE A 66 -14.07 15.55 8.42
N VAL A 67 -13.03 14.81 8.83
CA VAL A 67 -13.13 13.81 9.89
C VAL A 67 -11.94 13.95 10.84
N ASN A 68 -12.10 13.50 12.09
CA ASN A 68 -10.95 13.31 12.98
C ASN A 68 -10.13 12.11 12.47
N LEU A 69 -9.04 12.39 11.74
CA LEU A 69 -8.27 11.38 11.02
C LEU A 69 -7.78 10.26 11.95
N GLU A 70 -7.05 10.61 13.01
CA GLU A 70 -6.46 9.64 13.95
C GLU A 70 -7.53 8.73 14.58
N LYS A 71 -8.63 9.31 15.05
CA LYS A 71 -9.75 8.54 15.64
C LYS A 71 -10.37 7.59 14.63
N ASN A 72 -10.50 7.99 13.37
CA ASN A 72 -11.11 7.13 12.34
C ASN A 72 -10.15 6.05 11.87
N VAL A 73 -8.85 6.34 11.71
CA VAL A 73 -7.82 5.34 11.40
C VAL A 73 -7.78 4.28 12.50
N LYS A 74 -7.75 4.69 13.77
CA LYS A 74 -7.76 3.76 14.90
C LYS A 74 -9.00 2.84 14.84
N LYS A 75 -10.19 3.41 14.66
CA LYS A 75 -11.44 2.64 14.57
C LYS A 75 -11.52 1.74 13.34
N PHE A 76 -10.92 2.16 12.24
CA PHE A 76 -10.81 1.35 11.03
C PHE A 76 -9.98 0.11 11.33
N TRP A 77 -8.80 0.26 11.93
CA TRP A 77 -7.96 -0.88 12.29
C TRP A 77 -8.50 -1.71 13.44
N ASP A 78 -9.19 -1.12 14.42
CA ASP A 78 -9.90 -1.89 15.46
C ASP A 78 -10.91 -2.88 14.85
N LYS A 79 -11.48 -2.55 13.69
CA LYS A 79 -12.41 -3.42 12.95
C LYS A 79 -11.69 -4.44 12.07
N HIS A 80 -10.58 -4.06 11.45
CA HIS A 80 -9.97 -4.77 10.31
C HIS A 80 -8.62 -5.43 10.60
N GLU A 81 -8.00 -5.18 11.75
CA GLU A 81 -6.74 -5.83 12.15
C GLU A 81 -6.86 -7.36 12.20
N LYS A 82 -8.03 -7.88 12.56
CA LYS A 82 -8.33 -9.32 12.52
C LYS A 82 -8.30 -9.92 11.12
N ASP A 83 -8.45 -9.10 10.08
CA ASP A 83 -8.46 -9.55 8.68
C ASP A 83 -7.03 -9.68 8.12
N VAL A 84 -6.00 -9.26 8.86
CA VAL A 84 -4.59 -9.51 8.50
C VAL A 84 -4.35 -11.01 8.43
N PHE A 85 -3.75 -11.47 7.34
CA PHE A 85 -3.47 -12.89 7.17
C PHE A 85 -2.53 -13.40 8.27
N ASP A 86 -2.85 -14.57 8.82
CA ASP A 86 -2.16 -15.10 10.00
C ASP A 86 -0.66 -15.24 9.81
N TRP A 87 -0.21 -15.62 8.60
CA TRP A 87 1.22 -15.75 8.29
C TRP A 87 2.00 -14.42 8.36
N PHE A 88 1.33 -13.27 8.33
CA PHE A 88 1.98 -11.97 8.49
C PHE A 88 2.04 -11.51 9.95
N ARG A 89 1.36 -12.18 10.89
CA ARG A 89 1.39 -11.80 12.31
C ARG A 89 2.81 -11.91 12.87
N ALA A 90 3.13 -11.10 13.87
CA ALA A 90 4.49 -10.95 14.40
C ALA A 90 5.12 -12.28 14.82
N GLU A 91 4.33 -13.12 15.47
CA GLU A 91 4.71 -14.46 15.93
C GLU A 91 5.00 -15.46 14.79
N ASN A 92 4.53 -15.18 13.58
CA ASN A 92 4.66 -16.06 12.41
C ASN A 92 5.68 -15.54 11.38
N ARG A 93 6.23 -14.33 11.57
CA ARG A 93 7.26 -13.78 10.67
C ARG A 93 8.63 -14.33 11.08
N GLU A 94 9.35 -14.89 10.10
CA GLU A 94 10.69 -15.44 10.32
C GLU A 94 11.78 -14.38 10.38
N ARG A 95 11.58 -13.24 9.70
CA ARG A 95 12.56 -12.18 9.50
C ARG A 95 11.94 -10.80 9.72
N PRO A 96 12.75 -9.78 10.00
CA PRO A 96 12.32 -8.40 9.90
C PRO A 96 11.70 -8.14 8.53
N CYS A 97 10.63 -7.37 8.49
CA CYS A 97 9.91 -7.15 7.24
C CYS A 97 9.78 -5.67 6.87
N ALA A 98 9.83 -5.45 5.57
CA ALA A 98 9.59 -4.17 4.95
C ALA A 98 8.27 -4.20 4.18
N VAL A 99 7.32 -3.36 4.58
CA VAL A 99 6.08 -3.16 3.83
C VAL A 99 6.27 -2.00 2.86
N ILE A 100 6.09 -2.27 1.57
CA ILE A 100 6.20 -1.27 0.50
C ILE A 100 4.87 -1.17 -0.25
N SER A 101 4.10 -0.10 0.01
CA SER A 101 2.70 -0.01 -0.41
C SER A 101 2.31 1.32 -1.04
N ALA A 102 1.35 1.29 -1.97
CA ALA A 102 0.73 2.47 -2.53
C ALA A 102 -0.29 3.14 -1.58
N SER A 103 -0.70 2.47 -0.50
CA SER A 103 -1.67 3.02 0.45
C SER A 103 -1.08 4.18 1.29
N PRO A 104 -1.93 5.00 1.95
CA PRO A 104 -1.49 6.18 2.68
C PRO A 104 -0.68 5.89 3.95
N ASP A 105 0.34 6.69 4.19
CA ASP A 105 1.13 6.71 5.42
C ASP A 105 0.29 6.90 6.70
N PHE A 106 -0.63 7.86 6.73
CA PHE A 106 -1.48 8.07 7.90
C PHE A 106 -2.33 6.85 8.26
N LEU A 107 -2.60 5.97 7.30
CA LEU A 107 -3.37 4.74 7.48
C LEU A 107 -2.44 3.61 7.91
N LEU A 108 -1.33 3.41 7.21
CA LEU A 108 -0.44 2.28 7.43
C LEU A 108 0.44 2.41 8.68
N GLU A 109 0.74 3.62 9.16
CA GLU A 109 1.52 3.82 10.38
C GLU A 109 0.82 3.29 11.65
N ASP A 110 -0.51 3.26 11.70
CA ASP A 110 -1.25 2.71 12.86
C ASP A 110 -1.17 1.18 12.89
N ILE A 111 -1.39 0.52 11.74
CA ILE A 111 -1.29 -0.95 11.65
C ILE A 111 0.16 -1.43 11.75
N GLN A 112 1.14 -0.62 11.33
CA GLN A 112 2.56 -0.89 11.60
C GLN A 112 2.84 -1.02 13.09
N LYS A 113 2.35 -0.07 13.89
CA LYS A 113 2.55 -0.08 15.36
C LYS A 113 1.88 -1.28 16.01
N ARG A 114 0.68 -1.65 15.57
CA ARG A 114 -0.08 -2.81 16.09
C ARG A 114 0.60 -4.13 15.78
N LEU A 115 1.03 -4.31 14.53
CA LEU A 115 1.64 -5.56 14.06
C LEU A 115 3.15 -5.65 14.30
N GLY A 116 3.78 -4.55 14.71
CA GLY A 116 5.18 -4.48 15.08
C GLY A 116 6.14 -4.84 13.95
N PHE A 117 5.87 -4.39 12.71
CA PHE A 117 6.84 -4.56 11.61
C PHE A 117 7.77 -3.36 11.45
N GLU A 118 9.00 -3.65 11.02
CA GLU A 118 10.16 -2.78 11.20
C GLU A 118 10.20 -1.62 10.22
N TYR A 119 9.90 -1.88 8.95
CA TYR A 119 10.09 -0.90 7.89
C TYR A 119 8.80 -0.65 7.12
N LEU A 120 8.46 0.62 6.92
CA LEU A 120 7.28 1.04 6.16
C LEU A 120 7.69 2.09 5.12
N MET A 121 7.46 1.77 3.85
CA MET A 121 7.63 2.68 2.73
C MET A 121 6.30 2.79 2.00
N CYS A 122 5.65 3.94 2.13
CA CYS A 122 4.30 4.12 1.62
C CYS A 122 4.07 5.48 0.98
N THR A 123 2.88 5.66 0.42
CA THR A 123 2.50 6.92 -0.20
C THR A 123 2.28 7.99 0.87
N ARG A 124 3.04 9.09 0.80
CA ARG A 124 2.99 10.17 1.77
C ARG A 124 1.82 11.09 1.49
N HIS A 125 1.06 11.45 2.52
CA HIS A 125 -0.08 12.36 2.39
C HIS A 125 -0.02 13.45 3.46
N ASP A 126 -0.55 14.62 3.11
CA ASP A 126 -0.81 15.67 4.09
C ASP A 126 -1.99 15.26 4.97
N ARG A 127 -1.78 15.18 6.28
CA ARG A 127 -2.77 14.67 7.24
C ARG A 127 -3.97 15.58 7.43
N LYS A 128 -3.88 16.86 7.05
CA LYS A 128 -4.98 17.82 7.16
C LYS A 128 -5.86 17.82 5.91
N THR A 129 -5.24 17.64 4.75
CA THR A 129 -5.89 17.81 3.45
C THR A 129 -6.16 16.50 2.72
N GLY A 130 -5.41 15.45 3.04
CA GLY A 130 -5.42 14.18 2.31
C GLY A 130 -4.71 14.27 0.97
N THR A 131 -4.02 15.38 0.71
CA THR A 131 -3.32 15.61 -0.55
C THR A 131 -2.07 14.75 -0.61
N LEU A 132 -1.86 14.08 -1.74
CA LEU A 132 -0.64 13.35 -2.04
C LEU A 132 0.59 14.26 -2.00
N LEU A 133 1.58 13.89 -1.19
CA LEU A 133 2.88 14.54 -1.09
C LEU A 133 3.91 13.76 -1.92
N GLY A 134 4.35 14.35 -3.03
CA GLY A 134 5.26 13.71 -3.98
C GLY A 134 4.56 12.65 -4.84
N ASN A 135 5.22 11.51 -5.03
CA ASN A 135 4.76 10.44 -5.92
C ASN A 135 4.02 9.34 -5.16
N ASN A 136 3.07 8.71 -5.86
CA ASN A 136 2.38 7.52 -5.39
C ASN A 136 3.34 6.31 -5.39
N CYS A 137 3.48 5.61 -4.26
CA CYS A 137 4.41 4.48 -4.07
C CYS A 137 3.95 3.21 -4.81
N ARG A 138 4.08 3.23 -6.13
CA ARG A 138 3.61 2.16 -7.05
C ARG A 138 4.63 1.95 -8.16
N ASN A 139 4.72 0.75 -8.71
CA ASN A 139 5.64 0.42 -9.80
C ASN A 139 7.08 0.75 -9.40
N VAL A 140 7.84 1.38 -10.30
CA VAL A 140 9.25 1.73 -10.08
C VAL A 140 9.47 2.64 -8.88
N GLU A 141 8.46 3.41 -8.47
CA GLU A 141 8.54 4.23 -7.26
C GLU A 141 8.72 3.37 -6.01
N LYS A 142 8.12 2.16 -5.93
CA LYS A 142 8.35 1.24 -4.80
C LYS A 142 9.82 0.86 -4.68
N LEU A 143 10.45 0.55 -5.82
CA LEU A 143 11.87 0.22 -5.88
C LEU A 143 12.75 1.44 -5.58
N ARG A 144 12.36 2.64 -6.02
CA ARG A 144 13.05 3.90 -5.65
C ARG A 144 13.03 4.12 -4.14
N ARG A 145 11.86 4.01 -3.50
CA ARG A 145 11.70 4.17 -2.05
C ARG A 145 12.53 3.14 -1.27
N TYR A 146 12.56 1.90 -1.74
CA TYR A 146 13.42 0.86 -1.16
C TYR A 146 14.89 1.27 -1.18
N ARG A 147 15.41 1.64 -2.36
CA ARG A 147 16.82 2.04 -2.52
C ARG A 147 17.18 3.25 -1.68
N GLU A 148 16.29 4.25 -1.61
CA GLU A 148 16.50 5.45 -0.79
C GLU A 148 16.48 5.13 0.72
N PHE A 149 15.58 4.25 1.16
CA PHE A 149 15.46 3.91 2.57
C PHE A 149 16.65 3.10 3.08
N PHE A 150 17.16 2.18 2.26
CA PHE A 150 18.30 1.31 2.59
C PHE A 150 19.61 1.77 1.95
N ASP A 151 19.71 3.04 1.54
CA ASP A 151 20.93 3.56 0.93
C ASP A 151 22.13 3.41 1.88
N GLY A 152 23.25 2.93 1.33
CA GLY A 152 24.46 2.60 2.09
C GLY A 152 24.32 1.41 3.06
N GLN A 153 23.22 0.65 3.03
CA GLN A 153 23.03 -0.52 3.89
C GLN A 153 23.13 -1.82 3.11
N GLU A 154 23.85 -2.80 3.67
CA GLU A 154 23.86 -4.16 3.13
C GLU A 154 22.59 -4.91 3.56
N VAL A 155 21.61 -4.96 2.66
CA VAL A 155 20.32 -5.62 2.86
C VAL A 155 20.12 -6.72 1.82
N GLU A 156 19.95 -7.94 2.30
CA GLU A 156 19.60 -9.11 1.51
C GLU A 156 18.09 -9.34 1.61
N VAL A 157 17.37 -9.21 0.50
CA VAL A 157 15.94 -9.50 0.43
C VAL A 157 15.75 -10.98 0.10
N VAL A 158 15.20 -11.74 1.04
CA VAL A 158 15.04 -13.19 0.91
C VAL A 158 13.74 -13.47 0.15
N ASP A 159 12.60 -13.11 0.73
CA ASP A 159 11.30 -13.33 0.12
C ASP A 159 10.59 -12.01 -0.21
N VAL A 160 9.90 -11.98 -1.36
CA VAL A 160 9.02 -10.88 -1.76
C VAL A 160 7.61 -11.40 -1.99
N TYR A 161 6.62 -10.73 -1.40
CA TYR A 161 5.21 -11.08 -1.45
C TYR A 161 4.39 -9.94 -2.03
N SER A 162 3.59 -10.21 -3.08
CA SER A 162 2.61 -9.25 -3.59
C SER A 162 1.48 -9.96 -4.36
N ASP A 163 0.28 -9.39 -4.35
CA ASP A 163 -0.85 -9.81 -5.18
C ASP A 163 -0.71 -9.38 -6.66
N SER A 164 0.14 -8.39 -6.95
CA SER A 164 0.13 -7.70 -8.23
C SER A 164 1.40 -7.97 -9.05
N LEU A 165 1.34 -8.95 -9.96
CA LEU A 165 2.46 -9.18 -10.89
C LEU A 165 2.71 -7.98 -11.81
N GLU A 166 1.66 -7.28 -12.21
CA GLU A 166 1.79 -6.15 -13.15
C GLU A 166 2.49 -4.95 -12.51
N ASN A 167 2.10 -4.60 -11.27
CA ASN A 167 2.57 -3.38 -10.63
C ASN A 167 3.83 -3.58 -9.80
N ASP A 168 4.05 -4.78 -9.26
CA ASP A 168 5.09 -5.01 -8.27
C ASP A 168 6.28 -5.81 -8.80
N GLY A 169 6.36 -6.02 -10.12
CA GLY A 169 7.57 -6.51 -10.78
C GLY A 169 8.87 -5.81 -10.31
N PRO A 170 8.90 -4.48 -10.10
CA PRO A 170 10.07 -3.80 -9.55
C PRO A 170 10.52 -4.29 -8.17
N ILE A 171 9.61 -4.53 -7.23
CA ILE A 171 10.02 -5.05 -5.90
C ILE A 171 10.33 -6.54 -5.93
N PHE A 172 9.66 -7.33 -6.78
CA PHE A 172 10.02 -8.74 -6.98
C PHE A 172 11.46 -8.89 -7.47
N SER A 173 11.97 -7.91 -8.25
CA SER A 173 13.37 -7.93 -8.73
C SER A 173 14.43 -7.83 -7.61
N LEU A 174 14.03 -7.50 -6.38
CA LEU A 174 14.92 -7.43 -5.23
C LEU A 174 15.11 -8.79 -4.54
N GLY A 175 14.11 -9.67 -4.60
CA GLY A 175 14.05 -10.89 -3.80
C GLY A 175 14.77 -12.09 -4.41
N GLN A 176 15.23 -13.00 -3.55
CA GLN A 176 15.69 -14.32 -3.98
C GLN A 176 14.51 -15.24 -4.33
N ASN A 177 13.42 -15.14 -3.58
CA ASN A 177 12.19 -15.87 -3.84
C ASN A 177 11.03 -14.89 -4.04
N CYS A 178 10.19 -15.17 -5.03
CA CYS A 178 9.00 -14.36 -5.32
C CYS A 178 7.74 -15.18 -5.05
N TYR A 179 6.78 -14.58 -4.36
CA TYR A 179 5.49 -15.19 -4.04
C TYR A 179 4.36 -14.30 -4.52
N HIS A 180 3.52 -14.86 -5.39
CA HIS A 180 2.27 -14.26 -5.78
C HIS A 180 1.20 -14.60 -4.74
N VAL A 181 0.64 -13.58 -4.08
CA VAL A 181 -0.44 -13.77 -3.11
C VAL A 181 -1.79 -13.78 -3.83
N ARG A 182 -2.45 -14.94 -3.84
CA ARG A 182 -3.79 -15.10 -4.38
C ARG A 182 -4.85 -14.76 -3.34
N LYS A 183 -6.10 -14.60 -3.82
CA LYS A 183 -7.28 -14.45 -2.98
C LYS A 183 -7.30 -15.51 -1.85
N GLY A 184 -7.56 -15.06 -0.64
CA GLY A 184 -7.53 -15.91 0.56
C GLY A 184 -6.14 -16.08 1.17
N GLY A 185 -5.12 -15.36 0.70
CA GLY A 185 -3.79 -15.35 1.30
C GLY A 185 -2.91 -16.53 0.89
N ARG A 186 -3.28 -17.26 -0.18
CA ARG A 186 -2.48 -18.38 -0.71
C ARG A 186 -1.24 -17.82 -1.41
N LYS A 187 -0.06 -18.26 -0.96
CA LYS A 187 1.24 -17.84 -1.49
C LYS A 187 1.72 -18.82 -2.56
N GLU A 188 1.83 -18.39 -3.81
CA GLU A 188 2.34 -19.19 -4.92
C GLU A 188 3.76 -18.74 -5.28
N LYS A 189 4.75 -19.60 -5.03
CA LYS A 189 6.13 -19.32 -5.43
C LYS A 189 6.24 -19.31 -6.95
N PHE A 190 6.99 -18.35 -7.50
CA PHE A 190 7.32 -18.31 -8.91
C PHE A 190 8.76 -17.84 -9.14
N GLU A 191 9.30 -18.20 -10.30
CA GLU A 191 10.61 -17.74 -10.77
C GLU A 191 10.46 -16.38 -11.43
N TYR A 192 11.20 -15.37 -10.94
CA TYR A 192 11.12 -14.00 -11.47
C TYR A 192 11.37 -13.94 -12.98
N SER A 193 12.41 -14.65 -13.45
CA SER A 193 12.79 -14.68 -14.86
C SER A 193 11.74 -15.33 -15.77
N ALA A 194 10.92 -16.24 -15.25
CA ALA A 194 9.83 -16.85 -16.01
C ALA A 194 8.68 -15.88 -16.27
N VAL A 195 8.45 -14.90 -15.38
CA VAL A 195 7.36 -13.92 -15.50
C VAL A 195 7.85 -12.62 -16.17
N TYR A 196 9.05 -12.17 -15.85
CA TYR A 196 9.57 -10.86 -16.25
C TYR A 196 10.79 -10.91 -17.18
N GLY A 197 11.30 -12.11 -17.51
CA GLY A 197 12.52 -12.26 -18.30
C GLY A 197 13.74 -11.67 -17.58
N GLN A 198 14.62 -11.01 -18.33
CA GLN A 198 15.80 -10.32 -17.80
C GLN A 198 15.55 -8.83 -17.53
N LYS A 199 14.29 -8.44 -17.29
CA LYS A 199 13.92 -7.04 -17.11
C LYS A 199 14.65 -6.46 -15.91
N LYS A 200 15.48 -5.45 -16.19
CA LYS A 200 16.10 -4.58 -15.20
C LYS A 200 15.31 -3.28 -15.10
N TYR A 201 15.24 -2.75 -13.90
CA TYR A 201 14.58 -1.47 -13.63
C TYR A 201 15.67 -0.43 -13.33
N ASP A 202 15.83 0.49 -14.27
CA ASP A 202 16.67 1.66 -14.12
C ASP A 202 15.88 2.72 -13.34
N ILE A 203 16.51 3.31 -12.33
CA ILE A 203 15.97 4.37 -11.46
C ILE A 203 17.08 5.36 -11.21
#